data_AF-A0AAX3NLD4-F1
#
_entry.id   AF-A0AAX3NLD4-F1
#
_cell.length_a   1.000
_cell.length_b   1.000
_cell.length_c   1.000
_cell.angle_alpha   90.00
_cell.angle_beta   90.00
_cell.angle_gamma   90.00
#
_symmetry.space_group_name_H-M   'P 1'
#
loop_
_entity.id
_entity.type
_entity.pdbx_description
1 polymer ?
#
loop_
_entity_poly.entity_id
_entity_poly.type
_entity_poly.pdbx_seq_one_letter_code
_entity_poly.pdbx_strand_id
1 'polypeptide(L)'
;MMEGFRSTGSTRSWRSASKCSTLSPARADELFFADGAHPDTVAHAKTYCSTCPVKAQCAAWGAAINAEFGVYGGVPSYARKSLVSLYRQAHPDENTAALSEDERFTRFAEWIEKDPSVIGQAIHHASHSHNRAYWRRKRARVVSVQAGDIELNGIIRVADIEPVPGRCVQLTLF
;
A
#
# COMPACT_ATOMS: atom_id res chain seq x y z
N MET A 1 14.85 -11.52 -26.18
CA MET A 1 13.55 -11.37 -26.89
C MET A 1 12.49 -11.20 -25.81
N MET A 2 11.99 -9.98 -25.59
CA MET A 2 10.87 -9.70 -24.70
C MET A 2 9.60 -9.79 -25.56
N GLU A 3 8.86 -10.89 -25.43
CA GLU A 3 7.58 -11.04 -26.12
C GLU A 3 6.53 -10.18 -25.43
N GLY A 4 6.01 -9.22 -26.19
CA GLY A 4 4.91 -8.36 -25.79
C GLY A 4 3.66 -9.18 -25.49
N PHE A 5 3.08 -8.87 -24.34
CA PHE A 5 1.80 -9.38 -23.85
C PHE A 5 0.67 -9.01 -24.84
N ARG A 6 0.48 -9.81 -25.89
CA ARG A 6 -0.70 -9.74 -26.75
C ARG A 6 -1.89 -10.31 -25.99
N SER A 7 -2.76 -9.41 -25.54
CA SER A 7 -4.06 -9.71 -24.93
C SER A 7 -4.96 -10.46 -25.92
N THR A 8 -4.96 -11.80 -25.84
CA THR A 8 -6.01 -12.67 -26.43
C THR A 8 -6.71 -13.54 -25.37
N GLY A 9 -6.34 -13.39 -24.10
CA GLY A 9 -7.07 -13.96 -22.96
C GLY A 9 -8.10 -12.95 -22.43
N SER A 10 -9.18 -13.42 -21.81
CA SER A 10 -10.12 -12.50 -21.14
C SER A 10 -9.34 -11.61 -20.17
N THR A 11 -9.72 -10.32 -20.06
CA THR A 11 -9.14 -9.31 -19.15
C THR A 11 -9.01 -9.78 -17.70
N ARG A 12 -9.67 -10.91 -17.35
CA ARG A 12 -9.77 -11.48 -16.01
C ARG A 12 -9.09 -12.84 -15.88
N SER A 13 -8.38 -13.31 -16.89
CA SER A 13 -7.62 -14.59 -16.87
C SER A 13 -6.59 -14.65 -15.74
N TRP A 14 -6.02 -13.51 -15.32
CA TRP A 14 -5.10 -13.41 -14.18
C TRP A 14 -5.68 -13.94 -12.85
N ARG A 15 -7.01 -13.97 -12.70
CA ARG A 15 -7.65 -14.42 -11.44
C ARG A 15 -7.34 -15.87 -11.10
N SER A 16 -7.18 -16.74 -12.10
CA SER A 16 -6.86 -18.16 -11.88
C SER A 16 -5.46 -18.37 -11.29
N ALA A 17 -4.54 -17.41 -11.50
CA ALA A 17 -3.20 -17.43 -10.94
C ALA A 17 -3.13 -16.83 -9.51
N SER A 18 -4.25 -16.38 -8.94
CA SER A 18 -4.27 -15.81 -7.59
C SER A 18 -4.10 -16.88 -6.51
N LYS A 19 -3.26 -16.60 -5.50
CA LYS A 19 -3.07 -17.53 -4.36
C LYS A 19 -4.35 -17.76 -3.58
N CYS A 20 -5.20 -16.72 -3.47
CA CYS A 20 -6.47 -16.81 -2.75
C CYS A 20 -7.56 -17.60 -3.49
N SER A 21 -7.36 -17.98 -4.75
CA SER A 21 -8.35 -18.77 -5.51
C SER A 21 -8.64 -20.15 -4.91
N THR A 22 -7.73 -20.68 -4.09
CA THR A 22 -7.88 -21.98 -3.42
C THR A 22 -8.50 -21.89 -2.03
N LEU A 23 -8.79 -20.68 -1.53
CA LEU A 23 -9.44 -20.51 -0.24
C LEU A 23 -10.93 -20.84 -0.34
N SER A 24 -11.52 -21.33 0.75
CA SER A 24 -12.97 -21.41 0.84
C SER A 24 -13.57 -19.99 0.87
N PRO A 25 -14.80 -19.78 0.36
CA PRO A 25 -15.46 -18.48 0.39
C PRO A 25 -15.49 -17.86 1.79
N ALA A 26 -15.87 -18.63 2.82
CA ALA A 26 -15.89 -18.16 4.20
C ALA A 26 -14.53 -17.67 4.71
N ARG A 27 -13.44 -18.37 4.33
CA ARG A 27 -12.08 -17.95 4.71
C ARG A 27 -11.62 -16.72 3.93
N ALA A 28 -12.04 -16.59 2.67
CA ALA A 28 -11.76 -15.39 1.88
C ALA A 28 -12.50 -14.18 2.46
N ASP A 29 -13.75 -14.33 2.87
CA ASP A 29 -14.55 -13.27 3.50
C ASP A 29 -13.91 -12.81 4.82
N GLU A 30 -13.55 -13.74 5.69
CA GLU A 30 -12.88 -13.45 6.96
C GLU A 30 -11.55 -12.72 6.75
N LEU A 31 -10.75 -13.14 5.76
CA LEU A 31 -9.42 -12.58 5.56
C LEU A 31 -9.47 -11.23 4.86
N PHE A 32 -10.27 -11.11 3.80
CA PHE A 32 -10.21 -9.95 2.90
C PHE A 32 -11.35 -8.95 3.09
N PHE A 33 -12.47 -9.35 3.68
CA PHE A 33 -13.69 -8.53 3.75
C PHE A 33 -14.20 -8.30 5.17
N ALA A 34 -13.60 -8.91 6.20
CA ALA A 34 -13.93 -8.61 7.57
C ALA A 34 -13.86 -7.10 7.81
N ASP A 35 -15.01 -6.54 8.21
CA ASP A 35 -15.15 -5.12 8.52
C ASP A 35 -14.07 -4.72 9.53
N GLY A 36 -13.60 -3.46 9.45
CA GLY A 36 -12.45 -2.93 10.20
C GLY A 36 -12.50 -3.00 11.73
N ALA A 37 -13.43 -3.75 12.31
CA ALA A 37 -13.47 -4.16 13.71
C ALA A 37 -12.20 -4.92 14.15
N HIS A 38 -11.53 -5.61 13.23
CA HIS A 38 -10.32 -6.37 13.52
C HIS A 38 -9.11 -5.86 12.72
N PRO A 39 -8.32 -4.89 13.23
CA PRO A 39 -7.16 -4.35 12.51
C PRO A 39 -6.13 -5.43 12.10
N ASP A 40 -6.09 -6.54 12.83
CA ASP A 40 -5.22 -7.68 12.54
C ASP A 40 -5.60 -8.39 11.23
N THR A 41 -6.87 -8.38 10.81
CA THR A 41 -7.30 -9.02 9.55
C THR A 41 -6.70 -8.30 8.35
N VAL A 42 -6.66 -6.95 8.36
CA VAL A 42 -6.02 -6.17 7.30
C VAL A 42 -4.51 -6.45 7.24
N ALA A 43 -3.84 -6.58 8.38
CA ALA A 43 -2.43 -6.95 8.42
C ALA A 43 -2.18 -8.35 7.87
N HIS A 44 -3.03 -9.33 8.22
CA HIS A 44 -2.99 -10.68 7.70
C HIS A 44 -3.26 -10.73 6.18
N ALA A 45 -4.28 -10.02 5.70
CA ALA A 45 -4.59 -9.91 4.27
C ALA A 45 -3.43 -9.32 3.46
N LYS A 46 -2.84 -8.22 3.96
CA LYS A 46 -1.66 -7.60 3.34
C LYS A 46 -0.49 -8.57 3.25
N THR A 47 -0.25 -9.32 4.33
CA THR A 47 0.81 -10.34 4.40
C THR A 47 0.54 -11.46 3.41
N TYR A 48 -0.70 -11.96 3.34
CA TYR A 48 -1.12 -12.97 2.37
C TYR A 48 -0.91 -12.50 0.93
N CYS A 49 -1.29 -11.26 0.61
CA CYS A 49 -1.12 -10.68 -0.72
C CYS A 49 0.34 -10.38 -1.09
N SER A 50 1.26 -10.23 -0.12
CA SER A 50 2.64 -9.81 -0.38
C SER A 50 3.42 -10.73 -1.32
N THR A 51 3.04 -12.02 -1.36
CA THR A 51 3.68 -13.07 -2.16
C THR A 51 2.81 -13.55 -3.31
N CYS A 52 1.69 -12.87 -3.60
CA CYS A 52 0.77 -13.26 -4.67
C CYS A 52 1.31 -12.80 -6.04
N PRO A 53 1.41 -13.68 -7.06
CA PRO A 53 1.99 -13.33 -8.35
C PRO A 53 1.15 -12.30 -9.11
N VAL A 54 -0.15 -12.21 -8.82
CA VAL A 54 -1.09 -11.30 -9.48
C VAL A 54 -1.45 -10.09 -8.62
N LYS A 55 -0.54 -9.68 -7.73
CA LYS A 55 -0.75 -8.56 -6.80
C LYS A 55 -1.07 -7.25 -7.54
N ALA A 56 -0.34 -6.96 -8.62
CA ALA A 56 -0.51 -5.74 -9.41
C ALA A 56 -1.89 -5.69 -10.07
N GLN A 57 -2.26 -6.75 -10.79
CA GLN A 57 -3.55 -6.87 -11.46
C GLN A 57 -4.71 -6.85 -10.46
N CYS A 58 -4.55 -7.50 -9.30
CA CYS A 58 -5.57 -7.49 -8.25
C CYS A 58 -5.78 -6.09 -7.66
N ALA A 59 -4.69 -5.35 -7.37
CA ALA A 59 -4.76 -3.96 -6.91
C ALA A 59 -5.38 -3.03 -7.98
N ALA A 60 -4.98 -3.19 -9.24
CA ALA A 60 -5.52 -2.46 -10.39
C ALA A 60 -7.02 -2.69 -10.55
N TRP A 61 -7.46 -3.96 -10.49
CA TRP A 61 -8.87 -4.29 -10.55
C TRP A 61 -9.65 -3.64 -9.42
N GLY A 62 -9.12 -3.70 -8.20
CA GLY A 62 -9.71 -3.05 -7.06
C GLY A 62 -9.92 -1.55 -7.27
N ALA A 63 -8.93 -0.86 -7.83
CA ALA A 63 -9.01 0.57 -8.16
C ALA A 63 -9.97 0.86 -9.32
N ALA A 64 -9.95 0.04 -10.37
CA ALA A 64 -10.76 0.22 -11.58
C ALA A 64 -12.27 0.19 -11.29
N ILE A 65 -12.73 -0.77 -10.49
CA ILE A 65 -14.15 -0.88 -10.10
C ILE A 65 -14.50 0.01 -8.89
N ASN A 66 -13.54 0.78 -8.37
CA ASN A 66 -13.70 1.57 -7.15
C ASN A 66 -14.30 0.74 -5.98
N ALA A 67 -13.81 -0.49 -5.77
CA ALA A 67 -14.46 -1.39 -4.83
C ALA A 67 -14.45 -0.80 -3.41
N GLU A 68 -15.63 -0.79 -2.79
CA GLU A 68 -15.86 -0.12 -1.52
C GLU A 68 -15.18 -0.86 -0.36
N PHE A 69 -15.26 -2.19 -0.37
CA PHE A 69 -14.80 -3.04 0.72
C PHE A 69 -13.59 -3.89 0.35
N GLY A 70 -12.97 -4.40 1.40
CA GLY A 70 -11.94 -5.42 1.37
C GLY A 70 -10.56 -5.02 0.86
N VAL A 71 -9.68 -6.02 0.82
CA VAL A 71 -8.26 -5.89 0.48
C VAL A 71 -7.96 -6.53 -0.88
N TYR A 72 -7.45 -5.74 -1.82
CA TYR A 72 -7.17 -6.16 -3.20
C TYR A 72 -5.70 -5.96 -3.51
N GLY A 73 -4.95 -7.02 -3.81
CA GLY A 73 -3.50 -6.94 -4.05
C GLY A 73 -2.73 -6.36 -2.85
N GLY A 74 -3.27 -6.49 -1.64
CA GLY A 74 -2.72 -5.88 -0.42
C GLY A 74 -3.10 -4.40 -0.24
N VAL A 75 -3.95 -3.83 -1.08
CA VAL A 75 -4.50 -2.48 -0.95
C VAL A 75 -5.83 -2.54 -0.20
N PRO A 76 -5.91 -2.05 1.05
CA PRO A 76 -7.16 -1.97 1.80
C PRO A 76 -8.06 -0.86 1.27
N SER A 77 -9.36 -0.94 1.58
CA SER A 77 -10.39 0.04 1.20
C SER A 77 -9.96 1.49 1.48
N TYR A 78 -9.43 1.78 2.68
CA TYR A 78 -9.00 3.13 3.06
C TYR A 78 -7.86 3.69 2.21
N ALA A 79 -7.02 2.84 1.61
CA ALA A 79 -5.87 3.26 0.79
C ALA A 79 -6.18 3.36 -0.70
N ARG A 80 -7.32 2.82 -1.13
CA ARG A 80 -7.68 2.73 -2.55
C ARG A 80 -7.89 4.09 -3.20
N LYS A 81 -8.54 5.01 -2.49
CA LYS A 81 -8.72 6.40 -2.94
C LYS A 81 -7.37 7.11 -3.13
N SER A 82 -6.39 6.84 -2.25
CA SER A 82 -5.03 7.36 -2.41
C SER A 82 -4.34 6.77 -3.64
N LEU A 83 -4.51 5.48 -3.93
CA LEU A 83 -3.97 4.86 -5.15
C LEU A 83 -4.55 5.49 -6.43
N VAL A 84 -5.87 5.67 -6.49
CA VAL A 84 -6.54 6.36 -7.61
C VAL A 84 -6.08 7.82 -7.73
N SER A 85 -5.89 8.51 -6.60
CA SER A 85 -5.37 9.89 -6.60
C SER A 85 -3.95 9.97 -7.17
N LEU A 86 -3.07 9.05 -6.77
CA LEU A 86 -1.70 8.99 -7.29
C LEU A 86 -1.68 8.72 -8.80
N TYR A 87 -2.54 7.81 -9.28
CA TYR A 87 -2.67 7.55 -10.72
C TYR A 87 -3.06 8.81 -11.49
N ARG A 88 -4.08 9.54 -11.02
CA ARG A 88 -4.55 10.79 -11.65
C ARG A 88 -3.49 11.88 -11.66
N GLN A 89 -2.67 11.96 -10.61
CA GLN A 89 -1.55 12.89 -10.56
C GLN A 89 -0.45 12.51 -11.56
N ALA A 90 -0.21 11.22 -11.76
CA ALA A 90 0.77 10.72 -12.73
C ALA A 90 0.28 10.81 -14.19
N HIS A 91 -1.04 10.82 -14.42
CA HIS A 91 -1.67 10.86 -15.74
C HIS A 91 -2.72 11.98 -15.81
N PRO A 92 -2.30 13.26 -15.71
CA PRO A 92 -3.24 14.39 -15.63
C PRO A 92 -4.10 14.56 -16.89
N ASP A 93 -3.60 14.11 -18.04
CA ASP A 93 -4.30 14.22 -19.33
C ASP A 93 -5.36 13.13 -19.53
N GLU A 94 -5.41 12.12 -18.66
CA GLU A 94 -6.30 10.97 -18.82
C GLU A 94 -7.57 11.11 -17.96
N ASN A 95 -8.73 11.17 -18.63
CA ASN A 95 -10.01 11.13 -17.93
C ASN A 95 -10.43 9.68 -17.60
N THR A 96 -9.86 9.14 -16.53
CA THR A 96 -10.21 7.80 -16.01
C THR A 96 -11.71 7.58 -15.79
N ALA A 97 -12.50 8.63 -15.52
CA ALA A 97 -13.94 8.50 -15.29
C ALA A 97 -14.74 8.25 -16.57
N ALA A 98 -14.19 8.60 -17.74
CA ALA A 98 -14.81 8.32 -19.04
C ALA A 98 -14.48 6.93 -19.58
N LEU A 99 -13.48 6.26 -19.00
CA LEU A 99 -13.02 4.94 -19.45
C LEU A 99 -13.95 3.83 -18.95
N SER A 100 -14.10 2.79 -19.77
CA SER A 100 -14.74 1.54 -19.34
C SER A 100 -13.96 0.88 -18.19
N GLU A 101 -14.58 -0.06 -17.49
CA GLU A 101 -13.91 -0.78 -16.40
C GLU A 101 -12.67 -1.55 -16.88
N ASP A 102 -12.74 -2.18 -18.05
CA ASP A 102 -11.64 -2.98 -18.60
C ASP A 102 -10.48 -2.10 -19.08
N GLU A 103 -10.76 -0.91 -19.64
CA GLU A 103 -9.74 0.09 -19.97
C GLU A 103 -9.08 0.64 -18.70
N ARG A 104 -9.88 1.04 -17.70
CA ARG A 104 -9.35 1.48 -16.39
C ARG A 104 -8.45 0.42 -15.78
N PHE A 105 -8.91 -0.83 -15.77
CA PHE A 105 -8.11 -1.95 -15.27
C PHE A 105 -6.78 -2.06 -15.99
N THR A 106 -6.79 -2.05 -17.33
CA THR A 106 -5.57 -2.16 -18.15
C THR A 106 -4.59 -1.05 -17.81
N ARG A 107 -5.08 0.19 -17.76
CA ARG A 107 -4.30 1.38 -17.43
C ARG A 107 -3.68 1.32 -16.02
N PHE A 108 -4.48 0.97 -15.01
CA PHE A 108 -3.97 0.80 -13.65
C PHE A 108 -2.96 -0.36 -13.56
N ALA A 109 -3.21 -1.47 -14.24
CA ALA A 109 -2.32 -2.64 -14.21
C ALA A 109 -0.96 -2.30 -14.83
N GLU A 110 -0.93 -1.72 -16.02
CA GLU A 110 0.30 -1.27 -16.69
C GLU A 110 1.10 -0.29 -15.82
N TRP A 111 0.42 0.67 -15.19
CA TRP A 111 1.05 1.64 -14.30
C TRP A 111 1.67 0.98 -13.06
N ILE A 112 0.94 0.10 -12.38
CA ILE A 112 1.40 -0.58 -11.17
C ILE A 112 2.51 -1.60 -11.50
N GLU A 113 2.45 -2.28 -12.64
CA GLU A 113 3.51 -3.19 -13.08
C GLU A 113 4.80 -2.45 -13.38
N LYS A 114 4.70 -1.25 -13.97
CA LYS A 114 5.85 -0.38 -14.25
C LYS A 114 6.50 0.16 -12.97
N ASP A 115 5.69 0.52 -11.97
CA ASP A 115 6.17 0.96 -10.66
C ASP A 115 5.33 0.36 -9.52
N PRO A 116 5.70 -0.82 -8.98
CA PRO A 116 4.99 -1.44 -7.87
C PRO A 116 5.04 -0.65 -6.56
N SER A 117 5.95 0.34 -6.44
CA SER A 117 6.12 1.12 -5.21
C SER A 117 4.89 2.01 -4.92
N VAL A 118 4.10 2.35 -5.94
CA VAL A 118 2.90 3.18 -5.83
C VAL A 118 1.84 2.57 -4.89
N ILE A 119 1.80 1.24 -4.78
CA ILE A 119 0.96 0.53 -3.80
C ILE A 119 1.40 0.91 -2.38
N GLY A 120 2.70 0.85 -2.10
CA GLY A 120 3.27 1.20 -0.80
C GLY A 120 3.06 2.67 -0.47
N GLN A 121 3.26 3.57 -1.44
CA GLN A 121 3.01 5.00 -1.30
C GLN A 121 1.54 5.29 -0.96
N ALA A 122 0.59 4.70 -1.70
CA ALA A 122 -0.84 4.86 -1.45
C ALA A 122 -1.22 4.43 -0.02
N ILE A 123 -0.72 3.26 0.42
CA ILE A 123 -0.96 2.75 1.77
C ILE A 123 -0.34 3.67 2.82
N HIS A 124 0.88 4.15 2.61
CA HIS A 124 1.56 5.06 3.53
C HIS A 124 0.78 6.37 3.69
N HIS A 125 0.41 7.02 2.58
CA HIS A 125 -0.38 8.26 2.60
C HIS A 125 -1.72 8.07 3.33
N ALA A 126 -2.43 6.98 3.04
CA ALA A 126 -3.73 6.73 3.63
C ALA A 126 -3.65 6.32 5.11
N SER A 127 -2.59 5.61 5.52
CA SER A 127 -2.39 5.18 6.91
C SER A 127 -2.23 6.34 7.88
N HIS A 128 -1.54 7.43 7.49
CA HIS A 128 -1.42 8.62 8.35
C HIS A 128 -2.78 9.23 8.68
N SER A 129 -3.65 9.31 7.68
CA SER A 129 -5.00 9.85 7.81
C SER A 129 -5.92 8.89 8.58
N HIS A 130 -5.93 7.60 8.22
CA HIS A 130 -6.78 6.58 8.82
C HIS A 130 -6.40 6.26 10.27
N ASN A 131 -5.10 6.18 10.56
CA ASN A 131 -4.55 5.83 11.87
C ASN A 131 -4.09 7.06 12.67
N ARG A 132 -4.70 8.23 12.46
CA ARG A 132 -4.26 9.50 13.05
C ARG A 132 -4.06 9.41 14.57
N ALA A 133 -4.96 8.74 15.28
CA ALA A 133 -4.87 8.54 16.74
C ALA A 133 -3.68 7.64 17.14
N TYR A 134 -3.45 6.54 16.43
CA TYR A 134 -2.27 5.69 16.61
C TYR A 134 -0.98 6.48 16.39
N TRP A 135 -0.90 7.25 15.28
CA TRP A 135 0.29 8.06 14.98
C TRP A 135 0.50 9.22 15.96
N ARG A 136 -0.56 9.77 16.54
CA ARG A 136 -0.47 10.74 17.66
C ARG A 136 0.17 10.09 18.89
N ARG A 137 -0.32 8.92 19.30
CA ARG A 137 0.23 8.17 20.46
C ARG A 137 1.68 7.74 20.23
N LYS A 138 1.98 7.21 19.03
CA LYS A 138 3.35 6.80 18.67
C LYS A 138 4.31 7.99 18.71
N ARG A 139 3.92 9.15 18.18
CA ARG A 139 4.72 10.40 18.29
C ARG A 139 4.92 10.83 19.73
N ALA A 140 3.86 10.83 20.55
CA ALA A 140 3.97 11.15 21.97
C ALA A 140 4.94 10.20 22.70
N ARG A 141 4.93 8.90 22.39
CA ARG A 141 5.87 7.91 22.93
C ARG A 141 7.31 8.16 22.50
N VAL A 142 7.55 8.51 21.22
CA VAL A 142 8.90 8.85 20.74
C VAL A 142 9.42 10.11 21.44
N VAL A 143 8.57 11.12 21.59
CA VAL A 143 8.91 12.35 22.32
C VAL A 143 9.22 12.06 23.78
N SER A 144 8.47 11.18 24.45
CA SER A 144 8.73 10.84 25.85
C SER A 144 10.04 10.04 26.05
N VAL A 145 10.42 9.19 25.10
CA VAL A 145 11.72 8.48 25.11
C VAL A 145 12.86 9.50 24.93
N GLN A 146 12.74 10.39 23.94
CA GLN A 146 13.73 11.45 23.71
C GLN A 146 13.86 12.45 24.88
N ALA A 147 12.76 12.75 25.57
CA ALA A 147 12.74 13.67 26.70
C ALA A 147 13.22 13.03 28.02
N GLY A 148 13.21 11.69 28.12
CA GLY A 148 13.60 10.94 29.32
C GLY A 148 15.04 10.43 29.33
N ASP A 149 15.69 10.31 28.17
CA ASP A 149 16.97 9.60 28.03
C ASP A 149 18.21 10.53 27.87
N ILE A 150 18.08 11.85 28.11
CA ILE A 150 19.21 12.82 28.00
C ILE A 150 19.72 13.32 29.37
N GLU A 151 19.37 12.66 30.47
CA GLU A 151 20.07 12.88 31.74
C GLU A 151 20.60 11.56 32.29
N LEU A 152 21.89 11.32 32.00
CA LEU A 152 22.96 10.86 32.91
C LEU A 152 23.96 9.96 32.18
N ASN A 153 25.14 10.54 31.89
CA ASN A 153 26.44 9.88 31.74
C ASN A 153 26.50 8.56 30.93
N GLY A 154 26.72 8.67 29.61
CA GLY A 154 27.21 7.54 28.83
C GLY A 154 27.15 7.79 27.33
N ILE A 155 28.32 7.89 26.71
CA ILE A 155 28.59 7.99 25.27
C ILE A 155 27.54 7.24 24.43
N ILE A 156 26.66 7.98 23.74
CA ILE A 156 25.78 7.43 22.72
C ILE A 156 26.63 7.19 21.47
N ARG A 157 26.73 5.92 21.02
CA ARG A 157 27.38 5.59 19.76
C ARG A 157 26.53 6.08 18.59
N VAL A 158 27.14 6.86 17.71
CA VAL A 158 26.51 7.48 16.52
C VAL A 158 25.90 6.46 15.54
N ALA A 159 26.15 5.16 15.72
CA ALA A 159 25.64 4.09 14.84
C ALA A 159 24.13 3.77 15.01
N ASP A 160 23.48 4.22 16.08
CA ASP A 160 22.07 3.89 16.37
C ASP A 160 21.06 4.97 15.93
N ILE A 161 21.53 6.03 15.25
CA ILE A 161 20.68 7.10 14.73
C ILE A 161 20.44 6.86 13.24
N GLU A 162 19.30 6.29 12.87
CA GLU A 162 18.88 6.28 11.48
C GLU A 162 18.67 7.74 10.99
N PRO A 163 19.20 8.12 9.82
CA PRO A 163 19.12 9.49 9.34
C PRO A 163 17.67 9.87 9.04
N VAL A 164 17.18 10.91 9.71
CA VAL A 164 15.89 11.52 9.40
C VAL A 164 16.05 12.31 8.09
N PRO A 165 15.31 11.98 7.01
CA PRO A 165 15.44 12.69 5.75
C PRO A 165 15.07 14.16 5.94
N GLY A 166 16.02 15.06 5.63
CA GLY A 166 15.82 16.52 5.64
C GLY A 166 16.51 17.30 6.78
N ARG A 167 17.26 16.66 7.67
CA ARG A 167 18.11 17.36 8.66
C ARG A 167 19.60 17.16 8.35
N CYS A 168 20.27 18.21 7.88
CA CYS A 168 21.74 18.27 7.92
C CYS A 168 22.16 18.44 9.38
N VAL A 169 22.81 17.43 9.96
CA VAL A 169 23.46 17.56 11.27
C VAL A 169 24.79 18.26 11.02
N GLN A 170 24.88 19.53 11.40
CA GLN A 170 26.10 20.31 11.28
C GLN A 170 27.05 19.88 12.40
N LEU A 171 28.01 19.02 12.06
CA LEU A 171 29.07 18.58 12.97
C LEU A 171 29.95 19.77 13.32
N THR A 172 29.82 20.29 14.54
CA THR A 172 30.78 21.24 15.10
C THR A 172 31.85 20.41 15.79
N LEU A 173 33.05 20.35 15.20
CA LEU A 173 34.22 19.72 15.81
C LEU A 173 34.74 20.66 16.91
N PHE A 174 34.82 20.16 18.15
CA PHE A 174 35.67 20.70 19.20
C PHE A 174 36.84 19.74 19.42
#